data_AF-A0A820PC42-F1
#
_entry.id   AF-A0A820PC42-F1
#
_cell.length_a   1.000
_cell.length_b   1.000
_cell.length_c   1.000
_cell.angle_alpha   90.00
_cell.angle_beta   90.00
_cell.angle_gamma   90.00
#
_symmetry.space_group_name_H-M   'P 1'
#
loop_
_entity.id
_entity.type
_entity.pdbx_description
1 polymer ?
#
loop_
_entity_poly.entity_id
_entity_poly.type
_entity_poly.pdbx_seq_one_letter_code
_entity_poly.pdbx_strand_id
1 'polypeptide(L)'
;MKPKDKNYIYDYLSISMLCPIIEISYSEQHKLRDLFLWSVFMGYAELAKVLLVYLKPRICASLIASKVFTEYSKKTNIIQFKHKMKNIADEFELYAVKCIDSCYEYNETKACELILRQISLFGNITIAQVAVSAKSKKFLLTACFGRVMSEAWYDKLDEINRNAVEMPMLNIGLLSFGVLAPFYIVYRNQNQQEPQEQSTSNEDDQ
;
A
#
# COMPACT_ATOMS: atom_id res chain seq x y z
N MET A 1 -8.79 -10.19 35.05
CA MET A 1 -8.88 -10.31 33.58
C MET A 1 -8.29 -9.01 32.99
N LYS A 2 -6.97 -8.92 32.86
CA LYS A 2 -6.28 -7.71 32.37
C LYS A 2 -6.28 -7.71 30.83
N PRO A 3 -6.54 -6.59 30.15
CA PRO A 3 -6.42 -6.51 28.70
C PRO A 3 -4.95 -6.72 28.32
N LYS A 4 -4.66 -7.77 27.53
CA LYS A 4 -3.32 -8.00 26.95
C LYS A 4 -3.00 -6.84 26.00
N ASP A 5 -1.79 -6.33 26.17
CA ASP A 5 -1.37 -4.99 25.81
C ASP A 5 -1.52 -4.69 24.31
N LYS A 6 -2.00 -3.49 23.99
CA LYS A 6 -1.92 -2.94 22.62
C LYS A 6 -0.54 -2.34 22.32
N ASN A 7 0.37 -2.38 23.30
CA ASN A 7 1.70 -1.74 23.25
C ASN A 7 2.72 -2.53 22.42
N TYR A 8 2.58 -3.85 22.27
CA TYR A 8 3.57 -4.63 21.53
C TYR A 8 3.61 -4.26 20.03
N ILE A 9 2.47 -3.91 19.44
CA ILE A 9 2.38 -3.53 18.02
C ILE A 9 3.10 -2.20 17.76
N TYR A 10 3.08 -1.27 18.73
CA TYR A 10 3.82 0.00 18.62
C TYR A 10 5.34 -0.21 18.78
N ASP A 11 5.76 -1.19 19.57
CA ASP A 11 7.16 -1.57 19.72
C ASP A 11 7.73 -2.18 18.42
N TYR A 12 6.95 -3.02 17.73
CA TYR A 12 7.34 -3.52 16.40
C TYR A 12 7.37 -2.42 15.32
N LEU A 13 6.50 -1.41 15.42
CA LEU A 13 6.46 -0.29 14.48
C LEU A 13 7.64 0.66 14.69
N SER A 14 7.99 0.97 15.96
CA SER A 14 9.15 1.79 16.32
C SER A 14 10.47 1.11 15.90
N ILE A 15 10.59 -0.20 16.14
CA ILE A 15 11.73 -1.01 15.68
C ILE A 15 11.78 -1.07 14.13
N SER A 16 10.65 -1.09 13.44
CA SER A 16 10.60 -1.10 11.95
C SER A 16 10.85 0.26 11.30
N MET A 17 10.54 1.37 11.99
CA MET A 17 10.85 2.75 11.57
C MET A 17 12.32 3.12 11.85
N LEU A 18 12.93 2.53 12.89
CA LEU A 18 14.34 2.71 13.24
C LEU A 18 15.29 1.76 12.50
N CYS A 19 14.78 0.77 11.76
CA CYS A 19 15.66 -0.10 10.98
C CYS A 19 16.09 0.66 9.72
N PRO A 20 17.37 1.08 9.59
CA PRO A 20 17.89 1.40 8.26
C PRO A 20 17.59 0.17 7.41
N ILE A 21 17.12 0.41 6.18
CA ILE A 21 16.86 -0.65 5.19
C ILE A 21 18.08 -1.56 5.21
N ILE A 22 18.00 -2.70 5.90
CA ILE A 22 19.10 -3.65 5.91
C ILE A 22 19.22 -4.01 4.42
N GLU A 23 20.39 -3.76 3.84
CA GLU A 23 20.75 -4.19 2.49
C GLU A 23 20.89 -5.71 2.50
N ILE A 24 19.81 -6.40 2.86
CA ILE A 24 19.66 -7.82 2.67
C ILE A 24 19.74 -8.02 1.16
N SER A 25 20.74 -8.79 0.74
CA SER A 25 20.95 -9.16 -0.65
C SER A 25 19.66 -9.70 -1.27
N TYR A 26 19.45 -9.41 -2.55
CA TYR A 26 18.26 -9.84 -3.29
C TYR A 26 17.99 -11.35 -3.14
N SER A 27 19.04 -12.18 -3.09
CA SER A 27 18.93 -13.63 -2.89
C SER A 27 18.35 -14.04 -1.54
N GLU A 28 18.63 -13.28 -0.48
CA GLU A 28 18.15 -13.59 0.87
C GLU A 28 16.69 -13.21 1.05
N GLN A 29 16.21 -12.17 0.35
CA GLN A 29 14.81 -11.77 0.35
C GLN A 29 13.89 -12.87 -0.21
N HIS A 30 14.35 -13.63 -1.20
CA HIS A 30 13.61 -14.79 -1.71
C HIS A 30 13.49 -15.91 -0.67
N LYS A 31 14.59 -16.24 0.02
CA LYS A 31 14.58 -17.25 1.09
C LYS A 31 13.65 -16.83 2.25
N LEU A 32 13.73 -15.56 2.67
CA LEU A 32 12.86 -15.01 3.71
C LEU A 32 11.38 -15.04 3.30
N ARG A 33 11.08 -14.68 2.05
CA ARG A 33 9.72 -14.76 1.49
C ARG A 33 9.19 -16.18 1.54
N ASP A 34 9.98 -17.16 1.13
CA ASP A 34 9.53 -18.55 1.07
C ASP A 34 9.29 -19.11 2.49
N LEU A 35 10.17 -18.77 3.44
CA LEU A 35 9.98 -19.11 4.85
C LEU A 35 8.76 -18.40 5.47
N PHE A 36 8.52 -17.15 5.11
CA PHE A 36 7.34 -16.40 5.52
C PHE A 36 6.06 -17.05 5.00
N LEU A 37 5.99 -17.36 3.70
CA LEU A 37 4.84 -18.02 3.09
C LEU A 37 4.61 -19.40 3.73
N TRP A 38 5.66 -20.18 3.95
CA TRP A 38 5.58 -21.45 4.66
C TRP A 38 4.99 -21.27 6.06
N SER A 39 5.46 -20.29 6.82
CA SER A 39 4.96 -19.99 8.17
C SER A 39 3.47 -19.62 8.17
N VAL A 40 3.04 -18.83 7.17
CA VAL A 40 1.62 -18.45 6.98
C VAL A 40 0.76 -19.67 6.67
N PHE A 41 1.20 -20.54 5.74
CA PHE A 41 0.47 -21.76 5.39
C PHE A 41 0.39 -22.78 6.52
N MET A 42 1.44 -22.88 7.35
CA MET A 42 1.44 -23.76 8.52
C MET A 42 0.61 -23.18 9.70
N GLY A 43 0.20 -21.91 9.63
CA GLY A 43 -0.56 -21.26 10.69
C GLY A 43 0.30 -20.75 11.87
N TYR A 44 1.61 -20.67 11.71
CA TYR A 44 2.54 -20.09 12.70
C TYR A 44 2.54 -18.56 12.62
N ALA A 45 1.44 -17.94 13.09
CA ALA A 45 1.21 -16.50 12.98
C ALA A 45 2.31 -15.65 13.64
N GLU A 46 2.82 -16.05 14.81
CA GLU A 46 3.85 -15.29 15.53
C GLU A 46 5.20 -15.31 14.78
N LEU A 47 5.59 -16.46 14.22
CA LEU A 47 6.79 -16.55 13.39
C LEU A 47 6.64 -15.71 12.12
N ALA A 48 5.48 -15.77 11.48
CA ALA A 48 5.18 -14.96 10.30
C ALA A 48 5.30 -13.46 10.60
N LYS A 49 4.85 -12.98 11.77
CA LYS A 49 5.02 -11.58 12.19
C LYS A 49 6.48 -11.17 12.34
N VAL A 50 7.32 -12.03 12.92
CA VAL A 50 8.76 -11.75 13.05
C VAL A 50 9.43 -11.66 11.68
N LEU A 51 9.17 -12.64 10.80
CA LEU A 51 9.71 -12.66 9.44
C LEU A 51 9.25 -11.47 8.60
N LEU A 52 8.03 -10.98 8.85
CA LEU A 52 7.46 -9.81 8.19
C LEU A 52 8.33 -8.57 8.37
N VAL A 53 8.97 -8.38 9.54
CA VAL A 53 9.80 -7.21 9.83
C VAL A 53 11.06 -7.17 8.96
N TYR A 54 11.59 -8.33 8.58
CA TYR A 54 12.81 -8.44 7.77
C TYR A 54 12.57 -8.40 6.26
N LEU A 55 11.31 -8.54 5.83
CA LEU A 55 10.97 -8.50 4.42
C LEU A 55 11.06 -7.05 3.90
N LYS A 56 11.52 -6.86 2.65
CA LYS A 56 11.44 -5.54 2.00
C LYS A 56 9.99 -5.13 1.69
N PRO A 57 9.17 -5.96 1.00
CA PRO A 57 7.77 -5.65 0.69
C PRO A 57 6.81 -6.05 1.84
N ARG A 58 6.97 -5.46 3.03
CA ARG A 58 6.21 -5.83 4.25
C ARG A 58 4.70 -5.61 4.11
N ILE A 59 4.29 -4.48 3.53
CA ILE A 59 2.88 -4.13 3.33
C ILE A 59 2.19 -5.19 2.46
N CYS A 60 2.80 -5.53 1.32
CA CYS A 60 2.29 -6.55 0.41
C CYS A 60 2.21 -7.93 1.09
N ALA A 61 3.28 -8.35 1.78
CA ALA A 61 3.33 -9.63 2.47
C ALA A 61 2.26 -9.74 3.57
N SER A 62 2.01 -8.66 4.30
CA SER A 62 0.99 -8.60 5.34
C SER A 62 -0.42 -8.75 4.76
N LEU A 63 -0.70 -8.10 3.64
CA LEU A 63 -1.99 -8.25 2.94
C LEU A 63 -2.18 -9.66 2.38
N ILE A 64 -1.12 -10.30 1.85
CA ILE A 64 -1.15 -11.70 1.42
C ILE A 64 -1.49 -12.61 2.60
N ALA A 65 -0.82 -12.43 3.75
CA ALA A 65 -1.10 -13.20 4.95
C ALA A 65 -2.55 -13.02 5.43
N SER A 66 -3.05 -11.77 5.45
CA SER A 66 -4.43 -11.46 5.82
C SER A 66 -5.45 -12.18 4.92
N LYS A 67 -5.21 -12.21 3.60
CA LYS A 67 -6.02 -12.96 2.64
C LYS A 67 -6.04 -14.46 2.97
N VAL A 68 -4.86 -15.05 3.17
CA VAL A 68 -4.74 -16.48 3.46
C VAL A 68 -5.46 -16.86 4.75
N PHE A 69 -5.26 -16.11 5.85
CA PHE A 69 -5.94 -16.36 7.12
C PHE A 69 -7.46 -16.14 7.04
N THR A 70 -7.92 -15.21 6.23
CA THR A 70 -9.35 -15.02 5.96
C THR A 70 -9.95 -16.23 5.23
N GLU A 71 -9.23 -16.82 4.28
CA GLU A 71 -9.66 -18.06 3.61
C GLU A 71 -9.63 -19.27 4.58
N TYR A 72 -8.64 -19.37 5.47
CA TYR A 72 -8.64 -20.38 6.55
C TYR A 72 -9.85 -20.24 7.47
N SER A 73 -10.21 -19.01 7.83
CA SER A 73 -11.39 -18.72 8.66
C SER A 73 -12.70 -19.16 7.97
N LYS A 74 -12.80 -19.01 6.63
CA LYS A 74 -13.98 -19.46 5.87
C LYS A 74 -14.09 -20.97 5.75
N LYS A 75 -12.95 -21.67 5.60
CA LYS A 75 -12.92 -23.14 5.44
C LYS A 75 -13.15 -23.90 6.75
N THR A 76 -12.96 -23.25 7.90
CA THR A 76 -13.06 -23.93 9.19
C THR A 76 -14.47 -23.88 9.76
N ASN A 77 -15.03 -25.05 10.11
CA ASN A 77 -16.35 -25.17 10.73
C ASN A 77 -16.36 -24.91 12.25
N ILE A 78 -15.19 -24.97 12.89
CA ILE A 78 -15.06 -24.76 14.34
C ILE A 78 -15.07 -23.24 14.63
N ILE A 79 -16.10 -22.78 15.33
CA ILE A 79 -16.34 -21.35 15.62
C ILE A 79 -15.13 -20.69 16.31
N GLN A 80 -14.56 -21.35 17.33
CA GLN A 80 -13.40 -20.82 18.07
C GLN A 80 -12.19 -20.59 17.16
N PHE A 81 -11.91 -21.57 16.29
CA PHE A 81 -10.80 -21.47 15.33
C PHE A 81 -11.07 -20.41 14.26
N LYS A 82 -12.32 -20.33 13.79
CA LYS A 82 -12.78 -19.29 12.86
C LYS A 82 -12.53 -17.88 13.40
N HIS A 83 -12.90 -17.63 14.67
CA HIS A 83 -12.63 -16.37 15.35
C HIS A 83 -11.13 -16.10 15.50
N LYS A 84 -10.35 -17.10 15.91
CA LYS A 84 -8.89 -16.98 16.05
C LYS A 84 -8.22 -16.60 14.72
N MET A 85 -8.55 -17.30 13.64
CA MET A 85 -7.98 -17.02 12.31
C MET A 85 -8.40 -15.66 11.78
N LYS A 86 -9.65 -15.26 12.03
CA LYS A 86 -10.11 -13.92 11.67
C LYS A 86 -9.35 -12.83 12.42
N ASN A 87 -9.14 -12.99 13.73
CA ASN A 87 -8.38 -12.03 14.53
C ASN A 87 -6.93 -11.90 14.02
N ILE A 88 -6.29 -13.02 13.67
CA ILE A 88 -4.95 -13.00 13.07
C ILE A 88 -4.96 -12.25 11.73
N ALA A 89 -5.96 -12.50 10.86
CA ALA A 89 -6.09 -11.78 9.60
C ALA A 89 -6.27 -10.27 9.79
N ASP A 90 -7.08 -9.88 10.77
CA ASP A 90 -7.32 -8.49 11.17
C ASP A 90 -6.06 -7.80 11.71
N GLU A 91 -5.20 -8.53 12.44
CA GLU A 91 -3.91 -8.02 12.93
C GLU A 91 -2.93 -7.75 11.79
N PHE A 92 -2.81 -8.66 10.81
CA PHE A 92 -1.98 -8.43 9.63
C PHE A 92 -2.51 -7.29 8.76
N GLU A 93 -3.83 -7.16 8.62
CA GLU A 93 -4.42 -6.02 7.90
C GLU A 93 -4.09 -4.70 8.61
N LEU A 94 -4.26 -4.65 9.93
CA LEU A 94 -3.94 -3.45 10.72
C LEU A 94 -2.46 -3.08 10.63
N TYR A 95 -1.56 -4.07 10.62
CA TYR A 95 -0.13 -3.83 10.41
C TYR A 95 0.13 -3.16 9.05
N ALA A 96 -0.48 -3.66 7.98
CA ALA A 96 -0.34 -3.08 6.65
C ALA A 96 -0.82 -1.62 6.61
N VAL A 97 -1.98 -1.34 7.23
CA VAL A 97 -2.57 0.01 7.35
C VAL A 97 -1.61 0.94 8.08
N LYS A 98 -1.10 0.54 9.25
CA LYS A 98 -0.17 1.38 10.01
C LYS A 98 1.11 1.67 9.24
N CYS A 99 1.68 0.68 8.55
CA CYS A 99 2.88 0.89 7.75
C CYS A 99 2.64 1.89 6.61
N ILE A 100 1.52 1.79 5.90
CA ILE A 100 1.22 2.73 4.82
C ILE A 100 0.88 4.12 5.35
N ASP A 101 0.18 4.23 6.48
CA ASP A 101 -0.14 5.50 7.12
C ASP A 101 1.15 6.22 7.54
N SER A 102 2.09 5.52 8.18
CA SER A 102 3.40 6.08 8.52
C SER A 102 4.23 6.46 7.29
N CYS A 103 4.15 5.68 6.20
CA CYS A 103 4.80 6.07 4.93
C CYS A 103 4.15 7.32 4.32
N TYR A 104 2.82 7.45 4.42
CA TYR A 104 2.07 8.59 3.91
C TYR A 104 2.36 9.86 4.71
N GLU A 105 2.44 9.76 6.04
CA GLU A 105 2.86 10.85 6.93
C GLU A 105 4.29 11.33 6.63
N TYR A 106 5.19 10.43 6.25
CA TYR A 106 6.56 10.79 5.86
C TYR A 106 6.63 11.45 4.48
N ASN A 107 6.00 10.86 3.47
CA ASN A 107 5.96 11.39 2.13
C ASN A 107 4.76 10.84 1.34
N GLU A 108 3.79 11.72 1.07
CA GLU A 108 2.53 11.35 0.42
C GLU A 108 2.71 10.81 -1.00
N THR A 109 3.53 11.46 -1.83
CA THR A 109 3.73 11.09 -3.25
C THR A 109 4.49 9.76 -3.37
N LYS A 110 5.55 9.57 -2.58
CA LYS A 110 6.30 8.30 -2.55
C LYS A 110 5.45 7.15 -2.01
N ALA A 111 4.57 7.40 -1.04
CA ALA A 111 3.65 6.39 -0.53
C ALA A 111 2.63 5.96 -1.59
N CYS A 112 2.11 6.90 -2.39
CA CYS A 112 1.21 6.59 -3.51
C CYS A 112 1.94 5.78 -4.60
N GLU A 113 3.16 6.16 -4.95
CA GLU A 113 4.01 5.40 -5.87
C GLU A 113 4.28 3.98 -5.35
N LEU A 114 4.55 3.82 -4.05
CA LEU A 114 4.79 2.52 -3.41
C LEU A 114 3.60 1.56 -3.57
N ILE A 115 2.36 2.06 -3.50
CA ILE A 115 1.16 1.24 -3.67
C ILE A 115 1.01 0.72 -5.11
N LEU A 116 1.37 1.55 -6.08
CA LEU A 116 1.25 1.26 -7.52
C LEU A 116 2.46 0.49 -8.09
N ARG A 117 3.60 0.54 -7.39
CA ARG A 117 4.82 -0.15 -7.79
C ARG A 117 4.63 -1.67 -7.86
N GLN A 118 5.21 -2.28 -8.90
CA GLN A 118 5.27 -3.73 -9.05
C GLN A 118 6.34 -4.34 -8.15
N ILE A 119 5.97 -5.42 -7.45
CA ILE A 119 6.87 -6.13 -6.52
C ILE A 119 7.30 -7.44 -7.15
N SER A 120 8.55 -7.50 -7.64
CA SER A 120 9.12 -8.71 -8.27
C SER A 120 9.21 -9.91 -7.33
N LEU A 121 9.35 -9.66 -6.02
CA LEU A 121 9.36 -10.70 -4.98
C LEU A 121 8.08 -11.54 -4.95
N PHE A 122 6.92 -11.00 -5.34
CA PHE A 122 5.65 -11.74 -5.34
C PHE A 122 5.07 -11.92 -6.75
N GLY A 123 5.93 -11.92 -7.79
CA GLY A 123 5.50 -12.16 -9.16
C GLY A 123 4.96 -10.91 -9.88
N ASN A 124 5.59 -9.76 -9.65
CA ASN A 124 5.26 -8.47 -10.30
C ASN A 124 3.84 -7.96 -10.00
N ILE A 125 3.27 -8.35 -8.86
CA ILE A 125 1.98 -7.85 -8.38
C ILE A 125 2.13 -6.49 -7.71
N THR A 126 1.09 -5.66 -7.77
CA THR A 126 1.05 -4.38 -7.05
C THR A 126 0.34 -4.52 -5.70
N ILE A 127 0.66 -3.64 -4.75
CA ILE A 127 0.02 -3.64 -3.42
C ILE A 127 -1.48 -3.39 -3.55
N ALA A 128 -1.88 -2.48 -4.45
CA ALA A 128 -3.29 -2.21 -4.75
C ALA A 128 -4.04 -3.47 -5.23
N GLN A 129 -3.46 -4.24 -6.17
CA GLN A 129 -4.07 -5.47 -6.66
C GLN A 129 -4.23 -6.51 -5.54
N VAL A 130 -3.24 -6.63 -4.66
CA VAL A 130 -3.30 -7.53 -3.51
C VAL A 130 -4.37 -7.09 -2.52
N ALA A 131 -4.45 -5.80 -2.20
CA ALA A 131 -5.45 -5.26 -1.27
C ALA A 131 -6.88 -5.53 -1.75
N VAL A 132 -7.15 -5.26 -3.03
CA VAL A 132 -8.46 -5.54 -3.66
C VAL A 132 -8.74 -7.04 -3.66
N SER A 133 -7.75 -7.86 -4.00
CA SER A 133 -7.88 -9.32 -4.01
C SER A 133 -8.08 -9.92 -2.61
N ALA A 134 -7.52 -9.30 -1.58
CA ALA A 134 -7.66 -9.69 -0.18
C ALA A 134 -8.99 -9.24 0.43
N LYS A 135 -9.70 -8.31 -0.24
CA LYS A 135 -10.91 -7.64 0.29
C LYS A 135 -10.66 -6.97 1.65
N SER A 136 -9.46 -6.43 1.82
CA SER A 136 -9.00 -5.75 3.04
C SER A 136 -9.65 -4.37 3.17
N LYS A 137 -10.82 -4.32 3.80
CA LYS A 137 -11.64 -3.10 3.92
C LYS A 137 -10.90 -1.97 4.61
N LYS A 138 -10.14 -2.24 5.68
CA LYS A 138 -9.43 -1.21 6.44
C LYS A 138 -8.35 -0.55 5.59
N PHE A 139 -7.65 -1.34 4.77
CA PHE A 139 -6.63 -0.85 3.85
C PHE A 139 -7.21 -0.03 2.71
N LEU A 140 -8.36 -0.42 2.16
CA LEU A 140 -9.04 0.33 1.10
C LEU A 140 -9.60 1.68 1.57
N LEU A 141 -9.86 1.82 2.88
CA LEU A 141 -10.35 3.06 3.49
C LEU A 141 -9.21 4.02 3.91
N THR A 142 -7.95 3.64 3.69
CA THR A 142 -6.80 4.49 3.99
C THR A 142 -6.75 5.71 3.08
N ALA A 143 -6.36 6.87 3.61
CA ALA A 143 -6.22 8.13 2.87
C ALA A 143 -5.31 8.00 1.63
N CYS A 144 -4.18 7.29 1.77
CA CYS A 144 -3.27 7.00 0.67
C CYS A 144 -3.95 6.25 -0.49
N PHE A 145 -4.79 5.25 -0.20
CA PHE A 145 -5.52 4.51 -1.24
C PHE A 145 -6.59 5.39 -1.91
N GLY A 146 -7.28 6.21 -1.12
CA GLY A 146 -8.24 7.20 -1.65
C GLY A 146 -7.57 8.21 -2.60
N ARG A 147 -6.37 8.69 -2.25
CA ARG A 147 -5.58 9.58 -3.11
C ARG A 147 -5.16 8.90 -4.39
N VAL A 148 -4.59 7.68 -4.32
CA VAL A 148 -4.21 6.89 -5.49
C VAL A 148 -5.41 6.69 -6.42
N MET A 149 -6.58 6.38 -5.88
CA MET A 149 -7.78 6.20 -6.68
C MET A 149 -8.23 7.52 -7.29
N SER A 150 -8.19 8.62 -6.54
CA SER A 150 -8.54 9.95 -7.04
C SER A 150 -7.58 10.40 -8.15
N GLU A 151 -6.28 10.17 -8.00
CA GLU A 151 -5.29 10.41 -9.05
C GLU A 151 -5.56 9.51 -10.26
N ALA A 152 -5.94 8.24 -10.09
CA ALA A 152 -6.32 7.36 -11.19
C ALA A 152 -7.62 7.78 -11.91
N TRP A 153 -8.60 8.35 -11.18
CA TRP A 153 -9.86 8.83 -11.76
C TRP A 153 -9.71 10.15 -12.51
N TYR A 154 -8.92 11.08 -11.96
CA TYR A 154 -8.79 12.44 -12.49
C TYR A 154 -7.56 12.62 -13.39
N ASP A 155 -6.54 11.74 -13.29
CA ASP A 155 -5.30 11.67 -14.08
C ASP A 155 -4.58 13.01 -14.31
N LYS A 156 -5.01 13.75 -15.34
CA LYS A 156 -4.47 15.05 -15.77
C LYS A 156 -5.35 16.25 -15.45
N LEU A 157 -6.51 16.06 -14.82
CA LEU A 157 -7.40 17.14 -14.44
C LEU A 157 -6.86 17.84 -13.20
N ASP A 158 -6.80 19.18 -13.27
CA ASP A 158 -6.26 19.99 -12.18
C ASP A 158 -7.20 20.00 -10.96
N GLU A 159 -6.66 20.30 -9.78
CA GLU A 159 -7.39 20.21 -8.50
C GLU A 159 -8.60 21.17 -8.46
N ILE A 160 -8.51 22.29 -9.18
CA ILE A 160 -9.59 23.28 -9.38
C ILE A 160 -10.79 22.66 -10.13
N ASN A 161 -10.53 21.71 -11.03
CA ASN A 161 -11.57 21.06 -11.82
C ASN A 161 -12.28 19.93 -11.05
N ARG A 162 -11.69 19.38 -9.96
CA ARG A 162 -12.38 18.36 -9.14
C ARG A 162 -13.70 18.91 -8.57
N ASN A 163 -13.67 20.11 -8.01
CA ASN A 163 -14.84 20.74 -7.41
C ASN A 163 -15.85 21.21 -8.47
N ALA A 164 -15.39 21.48 -9.69
CA ALA A 164 -16.22 21.88 -10.82
C ALA A 164 -16.93 20.69 -11.49
N VAL A 165 -16.29 19.52 -11.55
CA VAL A 165 -16.85 18.26 -12.05
C VAL A 165 -17.87 17.64 -11.08
N GLU A 166 -17.74 17.88 -9.76
CA GLU A 166 -18.72 17.47 -8.74
C GLU A 166 -20.02 18.30 -8.77
N MET A 167 -19.98 19.52 -9.35
CA MET A 167 -21.13 20.40 -9.62
C MET A 167 -21.68 20.11 -11.05
N PRO A 168 -22.84 20.66 -11.51
CA PRO A 168 -23.66 20.10 -12.62
C PRO A 168 -23.01 20.14 -14.02
N MET A 169 -21.72 20.36 -14.10
CA MET A 169 -20.89 20.47 -15.28
C MET A 169 -20.78 19.18 -16.10
N LEU A 170 -20.79 18.00 -15.46
CA LEU A 170 -20.85 16.73 -16.19
C LEU A 170 -22.19 16.57 -16.94
N ASN A 171 -23.29 17.03 -16.33
CA ASN A 171 -24.62 17.06 -16.97
C ASN A 171 -24.69 18.12 -18.08
N ILE A 172 -24.07 19.30 -17.89
CA ILE A 172 -24.00 20.36 -18.90
C ILE A 172 -23.11 19.95 -20.08
N GLY A 173 -21.98 19.28 -19.83
CA GLY A 173 -21.10 18.75 -20.87
C GLY A 173 -21.73 17.62 -21.67
N LEU A 174 -22.50 16.74 -21.01
CA LEU A 174 -23.26 15.67 -21.66
C LEU A 174 -24.42 16.23 -22.50
N LEU A 175 -25.14 17.23 -22.00
CA LEU A 175 -26.26 17.89 -22.68
C LEU A 175 -25.81 18.78 -23.86
N SER A 176 -24.63 19.40 -23.74
CA SER A 176 -24.02 20.25 -24.76
C SER A 176 -23.22 19.46 -25.82
N PHE A 177 -23.28 18.12 -25.83
CA PHE A 177 -22.53 17.27 -26.77
C PHE A 177 -21.02 17.58 -26.80
N GLY A 178 -20.43 17.88 -25.64
CA GLY A 178 -18.99 18.12 -25.51
C GLY A 178 -18.46 19.44 -26.07
N VAL A 179 -19.31 20.32 -26.63
CA VAL A 179 -18.86 21.58 -27.27
C VAL A 179 -18.19 22.54 -26.28
N LEU A 180 -18.67 22.58 -25.04
CA LEU A 180 -18.10 23.44 -23.99
C LEU A 180 -16.94 22.79 -23.22
N ALA A 181 -16.65 21.50 -23.43
CA ALA A 181 -15.59 20.79 -22.71
C ALA A 181 -14.19 21.46 -22.81
N PRO A 182 -13.70 21.93 -23.98
CA PRO A 182 -12.36 22.53 -24.07
C PRO A 182 -12.24 23.90 -23.40
N PHE A 183 -13.36 24.58 -23.10
CA PHE A 183 -13.30 25.91 -22.47
C PHE A 183 -13.11 25.84 -20.94
N TYR A 184 -13.40 24.69 -20.35
CA TYR A 184 -13.46 24.56 -18.89
C TYR A 184 -12.49 23.51 -18.32
N ILE A 185 -11.99 22.59 -19.14
CA ILE A 185 -11.04 21.58 -18.68
C ILE A 185 -9.64 22.20 -18.64
N VAL A 186 -9.20 22.56 -17.44
CA VAL A 186 -7.80 22.89 -17.17
C VAL A 186 -7.04 21.58 -16.92
N TYR A 187 -6.02 21.34 -17.74
CA TYR A 187 -5.12 20.22 -17.57
C TYR A 187 -3.93 20.62 -16.70
N ARG A 188 -3.60 19.78 -15.73
CA ARG A 188 -2.41 19.89 -14.89
C ARG A 188 -1.17 19.85 -15.79
N ASN A 189 -0.36 20.90 -15.75
CA ASN A 189 0.84 21.04 -16.57
C ASN A 189 1.95 20.10 -16.05
N GLN A 190 2.50 19.22 -16.90
CA GLN A 190 3.42 18.15 -16.47
C GLN A 190 4.87 18.61 -16.20
N ASN A 191 5.19 19.90 -16.36
CA ASN A 191 6.55 20.43 -16.29
C ASN A 191 7.14 20.56 -14.86
N GLN A 192 6.65 19.80 -13.86
CA GLN A 192 7.18 19.81 -12.49
C GLN A 192 7.59 18.42 -11.96
N GLN A 193 7.65 17.41 -12.83
CA GLN A 193 8.18 16.09 -12.48
C GLN A 193 9.29 15.65 -13.45
N GLU A 194 10.32 16.47 -13.61
CA GLU A 194 11.65 15.97 -13.98
C GLU A 194 12.49 15.89 -12.69
N PRO A 195 13.09 14.74 -12.35
CA PRO A 195 14.27 14.73 -11.51
C PRO A 195 15.33 15.61 -12.19
N GLN A 196 15.99 16.48 -11.43
CA GLN A 196 17.13 17.23 -11.94
C GLN A 196 18.20 16.26 -12.48
N GLU A 197 18.32 16.18 -13.81
CA GLU A 197 19.53 15.71 -14.49
C GLU A 197 20.14 16.88 -15.24
N GLN A 198 21.17 17.48 -14.65
CA GLN A 198 22.33 18.12 -15.28
C GLN A 198 23.25 18.61 -14.15
N SER A 199 24.55 18.33 -14.11
CA SER A 199 25.45 17.86 -15.16
C SER A 199 26.78 17.46 -14.52
N THR A 200 27.27 16.26 -14.82
CA THR A 200 28.71 16.04 -14.94
C THR A 200 29.18 16.74 -16.20
N SER A 201 30.02 17.76 -16.04
CA SER A 201 30.99 18.18 -17.04
C SER A 201 32.27 18.53 -16.31
N ASN A 202 33.29 17.72 -16.58
CA ASN A 202 34.68 17.83 -16.14
C ASN A 202 35.26 19.21 -16.45
N GLU A 203 36.19 19.69 -15.63
CA GLU A 203 37.48 20.20 -16.08
C GLU A 203 38.44 20.40 -14.90
N ASP A 204 39.70 20.24 -15.22
CA ASP A 204 40.90 20.16 -14.39
C ASP A 204 41.23 21.45 -13.60
N ASP A 205 42.31 21.35 -12.82
CA ASP A 205 43.11 22.42 -12.17
C ASP A 205 42.70 22.89 -10.78
N GLN A 206 43.21 22.19 -9.74
CA GLN A 206 44.29 22.69 -8.84
C GLN A 206 44.60 21.70 -7.71
#